data_AF-A0A6P5C8C1-F1
#
_entry.id   AF-A0A6P5C8C1-F1
#
_cell.length_a   1.000
_cell.length_b   1.000
_cell.length_c   1.000
_cell.angle_alpha   90.00
_cell.angle_beta   90.00
_cell.angle_gamma   90.00
#
_symmetry.space_group_name_H-M   'P 1'
#
loop_
_entity.id
_entity.type
_entity.pdbx_description
1 polymer ?
#
loop_
_entity_poly.entity_id
_entity_poly.type
_entity_poly.pdbx_seq_one_letter_code
_entity_poly.pdbx_strand_id
1 'polypeptide(L)'
;MAELDPFGVPAGGPALGNGVAGEEDPAAAFLAQQESEIAGIENDEAFAILDGGAPGSQPHGEPPGIPDAVDGVTNGDYYQESNGPTDSYAAISQVDRLQSEPESIRKWREEQTERLEALDANSRKQEAEWKEKAIKELDEWYARQDEQLQKTKANNRAAEEAFVNDIEESSPGTEWERVARLCDFNPKSSKQAKDVSRMRSVLISLKQAPLVH
;
A
#
# COMPACT_ATOMS: atom_id res chain seq x y z
N MET A 1 -7.05 28.39 29.79
CA MET A 1 -8.42 28.33 29.25
C MET A 1 -8.50 27.08 28.42
N ALA A 2 -9.43 26.19 28.79
CA ALA A 2 -9.51 24.80 28.35
C ALA A 2 -9.98 24.64 26.90
N GLU A 3 -9.51 23.56 26.27
CA GLU A 3 -9.89 22.99 24.98
C GLU A 3 -11.38 22.60 24.90
N LEU A 4 -11.95 22.58 23.69
CA LEU A 4 -13.20 21.87 23.36
C LEU A 4 -13.23 21.49 21.86
N ASP A 5 -12.83 20.25 21.61
CA ASP A 5 -13.38 19.19 20.75
C ASP A 5 -14.32 19.54 19.56
N PRO A 6 -13.98 19.16 18.30
CA PRO A 6 -14.84 19.35 17.12
C PRO A 6 -15.75 18.15 16.76
N PHE A 7 -15.83 17.07 17.56
CA PHE A 7 -16.73 15.95 17.26
C PHE A 7 -18.14 16.14 17.85
N GLY A 8 -18.97 16.93 17.14
CA GLY A 8 -20.40 17.07 17.41
C GLY A 8 -21.27 16.32 16.40
N VAL A 9 -21.78 15.16 16.78
CA VAL A 9 -22.81 14.38 16.05
C VAL A 9 -24.18 15.06 16.21
N PRO A 10 -24.98 15.28 15.16
CA PRO A 10 -26.41 15.49 15.34
C PRO A 10 -27.15 14.14 15.31
N ALA A 11 -27.86 13.89 16.41
CA ALA A 11 -28.75 12.75 16.62
C ALA A 11 -29.89 12.72 15.58
N GLY A 12 -30.13 11.53 15.02
CA GLY A 12 -31.26 11.24 14.14
C GLY A 12 -32.33 10.38 14.82
N GLY A 13 -33.59 10.70 14.58
CA GLY A 13 -34.76 9.81 14.69
C GLY A 13 -36.09 10.57 14.74
N PRO A 14 -37.25 9.98 14.36
CA PRO A 14 -37.49 8.84 13.46
C PRO A 14 -38.56 9.10 12.36
N ALA A 15 -38.64 8.15 11.43
CA ALA A 15 -39.80 7.67 10.66
C ALA A 15 -40.47 8.54 9.58
N LEU A 16 -40.54 7.94 8.37
CA LEU A 16 -41.60 7.85 7.34
C LEU A 16 -40.85 7.65 6.00
N GLY A 17 -40.66 6.46 5.43
CA GLY A 17 -41.62 5.39 5.21
C GLY A 17 -42.10 5.42 3.76
N ASN A 18 -41.37 4.76 2.85
CA ASN A 18 -41.95 3.92 1.78
C ASN A 18 -40.83 3.14 1.05
N GLY A 19 -40.93 1.82 1.07
CA GLY A 19 -39.84 0.91 0.73
C GLY A 19 -39.71 0.55 -0.74
N VAL A 20 -38.54 0.02 -1.08
CA VAL A 20 -38.34 -1.23 -1.84
C VAL A 20 -37.09 -1.85 -1.24
N ALA A 21 -37.28 -2.92 -0.46
CA ALA A 21 -36.22 -3.87 -0.18
C ALA A 21 -36.14 -4.82 -1.38
N GLY A 22 -34.92 -5.22 -1.74
CA GLY A 22 -34.68 -6.46 -2.47
C GLY A 22 -34.75 -6.36 -3.99
N GLU A 23 -33.62 -6.01 -4.59
CA GLU A 23 -33.11 -6.75 -5.74
C GLU A 23 -31.58 -6.72 -5.61
N GLU A 24 -31.09 -7.53 -4.67
CA GLU A 24 -29.70 -7.98 -4.75
C GLU A 24 -29.58 -8.73 -6.06
N ASP A 25 -28.84 -8.17 -7.00
CA ASP A 25 -28.53 -8.81 -8.27
C ASP A 25 -27.97 -10.21 -7.95
N PRO A 26 -28.61 -11.30 -8.41
CA PRO A 26 -28.13 -12.66 -8.15
C PRO A 26 -26.69 -12.86 -8.65
N ALA A 27 -26.22 -12.06 -9.61
CA ALA A 27 -24.82 -12.05 -10.03
C ALA A 27 -23.89 -11.40 -8.99
N ALA A 28 -24.33 -10.33 -8.31
CA ALA A 28 -23.56 -9.68 -7.26
C ALA A 28 -23.43 -10.56 -6.00
N ALA A 29 -24.50 -11.27 -5.64
CA ALA A 29 -24.47 -12.24 -4.54
C ALA A 29 -23.49 -13.40 -4.82
N PHE A 30 -23.45 -13.88 -6.08
CA PHE A 30 -22.52 -14.95 -6.50
C PHE A 30 -21.05 -14.48 -6.48
N LEU A 31 -20.77 -13.26 -6.92
CA LEU A 31 -19.41 -12.70 -6.87
C LEU A 31 -18.93 -12.48 -5.44
N ALA A 32 -19.79 -11.97 -4.55
CA ALA A 32 -19.47 -11.80 -3.13
C ALA A 32 -19.23 -13.16 -2.44
N GLN A 33 -20.01 -14.19 -2.81
CA GLN A 33 -19.81 -15.55 -2.32
C GLN A 33 -18.48 -16.15 -2.80
N GLN A 34 -18.12 -15.97 -4.07
CA GLN A 34 -16.82 -16.39 -4.63
C GLN A 34 -15.63 -15.66 -4.01
N GLU A 35 -15.73 -14.35 -3.78
CA GLU A 35 -14.67 -13.58 -3.08
C GLU A 35 -14.45 -14.09 -1.65
N SER A 36 -15.53 -14.44 -0.93
CA SER A 36 -15.43 -15.01 0.42
C SER A 36 -14.83 -16.42 0.43
N GLU A 37 -15.05 -17.21 -0.62
CA GLU A 37 -14.49 -18.56 -0.77
C GLU A 37 -12.98 -18.53 -1.10
N ILE A 38 -12.53 -17.56 -1.91
CA ILE A 38 -11.10 -17.35 -2.22
C ILE A 38 -10.34 -16.74 -1.03
N ALA A 39 -10.96 -15.81 -0.28
CA ALA A 39 -10.34 -15.18 0.89
C ALA A 39 -10.06 -16.16 2.05
N GLY A 40 -10.74 -17.32 2.07
CA GLY A 40 -10.49 -18.38 3.04
C GLY A 40 -9.22 -19.22 2.77
N ILE A 41 -8.66 -19.17 1.57
CA ILE A 41 -7.54 -20.03 1.15
C ILE A 41 -6.18 -19.32 1.32
N GLU A 42 -6.16 -17.99 1.45
CA GLU A 42 -4.91 -17.22 1.59
C GLU A 42 -4.36 -17.19 3.03
N ASN A 43 -5.11 -17.71 4.01
CA ASN A 43 -4.74 -17.70 5.43
C ASN A 43 -4.34 -19.06 6.02
N ASP A 44 -4.36 -20.16 5.25
CA ASP A 44 -3.92 -21.48 5.73
C ASP A 44 -2.64 -21.94 5.02
N GLU A 45 -1.52 -21.83 5.75
CA GLU A 45 -0.25 -22.61 5.78
C GLU A 45 0.01 -23.76 4.76
N ALA A 46 -0.40 -23.66 3.49
CA ALA A 46 -0.25 -24.74 2.51
C ALA A 46 0.94 -24.55 1.55
N PHE A 47 1.60 -23.39 1.54
CA PHE A 47 2.74 -23.11 0.65
C PHE A 47 4.11 -23.60 1.17
N ALA A 48 4.16 -24.29 2.32
CA ALA A 48 5.40 -24.78 2.92
C ALA A 48 5.75 -26.25 2.58
N ILE A 49 4.93 -26.98 1.80
CA ILE A 49 5.12 -28.42 1.54
C ILE A 49 5.27 -28.71 0.04
N LEU A 50 6.22 -28.07 -0.65
CA LEU A 50 6.57 -28.45 -2.03
C LEU A 50 8.08 -28.34 -2.33
N ASP A 51 8.94 -28.36 -1.30
CA ASP A 51 10.40 -28.49 -1.44
C ASP A 51 10.87 -29.90 -1.02
N GLY A 52 10.55 -30.92 -1.82
CA GLY A 52 11.02 -32.28 -1.52
C GLY A 52 10.56 -33.42 -2.43
N GLY A 53 11.17 -33.53 -3.62
CA GLY A 53 11.63 -34.79 -4.23
C GLY A 53 10.69 -36.00 -4.51
N ALA A 54 10.46 -36.23 -5.82
CA ALA A 54 10.39 -37.52 -6.55
C ALA A 54 9.05 -38.32 -6.68
N PRO A 55 8.89 -39.13 -7.77
CA PRO A 55 7.59 -39.40 -8.42
C PRO A 55 7.02 -40.83 -8.23
N GLY A 56 5.72 -40.97 -8.49
CA GLY A 56 4.96 -42.25 -8.61
C GLY A 56 3.67 -42.21 -7.79
N SER A 57 2.53 -42.79 -8.15
CA SER A 57 2.15 -43.78 -9.18
C SER A 57 0.62 -43.72 -9.38
N GLN A 58 0.11 -44.06 -10.57
CA GLN A 58 -1.31 -44.34 -10.86
C GLN A 58 -1.92 -45.41 -9.94
N PRO A 59 -3.27 -45.45 -9.83
CA PRO A 59 -3.96 -46.62 -10.38
C PRO A 59 -5.25 -46.31 -11.18
N HIS A 60 -5.51 -47.24 -12.10
CA HIS A 60 -6.64 -47.39 -13.03
C HIS A 60 -8.03 -47.52 -12.38
N GLY A 61 -9.08 -47.13 -13.14
CA GLY A 61 -10.47 -47.59 -12.98
C GLY A 61 -11.37 -47.14 -14.16
N GLU A 62 -11.86 -48.09 -14.95
CA GLU A 62 -12.66 -47.95 -16.20
C GLU A 62 -14.17 -47.64 -15.99
N PRO A 63 -14.94 -47.30 -17.06
CA PRO A 63 -16.20 -46.56 -17.03
C PRO A 63 -17.47 -47.43 -17.10
N PRO A 64 -18.64 -46.83 -16.82
CA PRO A 64 -19.87 -47.15 -17.57
C PRO A 64 -20.64 -45.86 -17.91
N GLY A 65 -21.45 -45.71 -18.94
CA GLY A 65 -22.00 -46.57 -19.97
C GLY A 65 -23.04 -45.70 -20.70
N ILE A 66 -23.03 -45.72 -22.04
CA ILE A 66 -23.95 -44.96 -22.88
C ILE A 66 -25.29 -45.72 -22.96
N PRO A 67 -26.43 -45.05 -22.81
CA PRO A 67 -27.64 -45.47 -23.51
C PRO A 67 -28.00 -44.50 -24.63
N ASP A 68 -28.06 -45.09 -25.82
CA ASP A 68 -28.47 -44.54 -27.11
C ASP A 68 -30.01 -44.48 -27.22
N ALA A 69 -30.49 -43.57 -28.07
CA ALA A 69 -31.80 -43.51 -28.74
C ALA A 69 -33.06 -43.35 -27.84
N VAL A 70 -34.02 -42.46 -28.10
CA VAL A 70 -34.81 -42.21 -29.32
C VAL A 70 -35.69 -40.95 -29.12
N ASP A 71 -36.30 -40.49 -30.23
CA ASP A 71 -37.50 -39.64 -30.33
C ASP A 71 -37.23 -38.11 -30.37
N GLY A 72 -37.50 -37.35 -31.43
CA GLY A 72 -38.47 -37.55 -32.51
C GLY A 72 -39.66 -36.62 -32.36
N VAL A 73 -39.48 -35.29 -32.38
CA VAL A 73 -40.58 -34.33 -32.62
C VAL A 73 -40.14 -33.21 -33.55
N THR A 74 -40.57 -33.36 -34.80
CA THR A 74 -40.79 -32.31 -35.79
C THR A 74 -42.12 -31.61 -35.50
N ASN A 75 -42.13 -30.27 -35.39
CA ASN A 75 -43.02 -29.36 -36.14
C ASN A 75 -43.19 -27.99 -35.47
N GLY A 76 -43.08 -26.95 -36.30
CA GLY A 76 -43.46 -25.58 -36.01
C GLY A 76 -43.64 -24.83 -37.32
N ASP A 77 -44.72 -25.17 -38.02
CA ASP A 77 -45.13 -24.67 -39.34
C ASP A 77 -45.57 -23.21 -39.29
N TYR A 78 -44.94 -22.34 -40.09
CA TYR A 78 -45.35 -20.96 -40.43
C TYR A 78 -44.34 -20.51 -41.51
N TYR A 79 -44.66 -20.17 -42.76
CA TYR A 79 -45.57 -19.13 -43.24
C TYR A 79 -46.12 -19.49 -44.64
N GLN A 80 -47.38 -19.11 -44.83
CA GLN A 80 -48.16 -19.13 -46.06
C GLN A 80 -47.52 -18.28 -47.19
N GLU A 81 -47.03 -18.94 -48.25
CA GLU A 81 -46.57 -18.29 -49.48
C GLU A 81 -47.76 -17.77 -50.30
N SER A 82 -47.92 -16.45 -50.39
CA SER A 82 -48.75 -15.81 -51.40
C SER A 82 -47.91 -15.53 -52.64
N ASN A 83 -48.19 -16.27 -53.72
CA ASN A 83 -47.58 -16.07 -55.04
C ASN A 83 -48.07 -14.78 -55.70
N GLY A 84 -47.28 -13.71 -55.61
CA GLY A 84 -47.33 -12.52 -56.47
C GLY A 84 -45.91 -12.18 -56.96
N PRO A 85 -45.72 -11.37 -58.02
CA PRO A 85 -44.40 -11.09 -58.59
C PRO A 85 -43.46 -10.59 -57.50
N THR A 86 -42.45 -11.40 -57.14
CA THR A 86 -41.49 -11.09 -56.09
C THR A 86 -40.66 -9.90 -56.55
N ASP A 87 -40.92 -8.73 -55.97
CA ASP A 87 -40.09 -7.55 -56.16
C ASP A 87 -38.68 -7.88 -55.67
N SER A 88 -37.77 -8.13 -56.61
CA SER A 88 -36.41 -8.56 -56.34
C SER A 88 -35.65 -7.51 -55.51
N TYR A 89 -36.03 -6.23 -55.66
CA TYR A 89 -35.47 -5.13 -54.87
C TYR A 89 -36.00 -5.14 -53.43
N ALA A 90 -37.27 -5.49 -53.21
CA ALA A 90 -37.82 -5.71 -51.87
C ALA A 90 -37.17 -6.89 -51.15
N ALA A 91 -36.89 -7.99 -51.87
CA ALA A 91 -36.18 -9.14 -51.30
C ALA A 91 -34.72 -8.79 -50.93
N ILE A 92 -34.00 -8.07 -51.80
CA ILE A 92 -32.61 -7.65 -51.55
C ILE A 92 -32.54 -6.66 -50.36
N SER A 93 -33.45 -5.67 -50.30
CA SER A 93 -33.49 -4.69 -49.19
C SER A 93 -33.90 -5.31 -47.85
N GLN A 94 -34.72 -6.36 -47.84
CA GLN A 94 -35.02 -7.12 -46.62
C GLN A 94 -33.79 -7.91 -46.14
N VAL A 95 -33.04 -8.53 -47.06
CA VAL A 95 -31.77 -9.19 -46.72
C VAL A 95 -30.73 -8.20 -46.20
N ASP A 96 -30.61 -7.03 -46.82
CA ASP A 96 -29.70 -5.95 -46.38
C ASP A 96 -30.11 -5.37 -45.02
N ARG A 97 -31.43 -5.24 -44.76
CA ARG A 97 -31.97 -4.85 -43.45
C ARG A 97 -31.76 -5.92 -42.37
N LEU A 98 -31.66 -7.19 -42.75
CA LEU A 98 -31.35 -8.29 -41.83
C LEU A 98 -29.84 -8.44 -41.58
N GLN A 99 -28.99 -8.05 -42.55
CA GLN A 99 -27.53 -8.06 -42.42
C GLN A 99 -26.96 -6.79 -41.77
N SER A 100 -27.65 -5.65 -41.89
CA SER A 100 -27.27 -4.43 -41.19
C SER A 100 -27.60 -4.58 -39.70
N GLU A 101 -26.57 -4.51 -38.86
CA GLU A 101 -26.77 -4.40 -37.42
C GLU A 101 -27.64 -3.16 -37.15
N PRO A 102 -28.69 -3.26 -36.32
CA PRO A 102 -29.50 -2.11 -35.95
C PRO A 102 -28.61 -1.00 -35.37
N GLU A 103 -28.79 0.23 -35.86
CA GLU A 103 -28.00 1.40 -35.40
C GLU A 103 -27.99 1.57 -33.87
N SER A 104 -29.02 1.09 -33.17
CA SER A 104 -29.06 1.05 -31.69
C SER A 104 -28.02 0.11 -31.08
N ILE A 105 -27.78 -1.06 -31.68
CA ILE A 105 -26.77 -2.02 -31.23
C ILE A 105 -25.37 -1.51 -31.56
N ARG A 106 -25.18 -0.87 -32.72
CA ARG A 106 -23.92 -0.22 -33.08
C ARG A 106 -23.55 0.86 -32.05
N LYS A 107 -24.48 1.78 -31.77
CA LYS A 107 -24.29 2.82 -30.74
C LYS A 107 -24.02 2.23 -29.37
N TRP A 108 -24.74 1.19 -28.98
CA TRP A 108 -24.50 0.53 -27.70
C TRP A 108 -23.11 -0.10 -27.60
N ARG A 109 -22.61 -0.77 -28.64
CA ARG A 109 -21.25 -1.31 -28.66
C ARG A 109 -20.19 -0.21 -28.59
N GLU A 110 -20.40 0.89 -29.31
CA GLU A 110 -19.52 2.06 -29.28
C GLU A 110 -19.49 2.66 -27.86
N GLU A 111 -20.64 2.90 -27.24
CA GLU A 111 -20.75 3.41 -25.87
C GLU A 111 -20.13 2.47 -24.83
N GLN A 112 -20.31 1.15 -24.96
CA GLN A 112 -19.68 0.17 -24.06
C GLN A 112 -18.16 0.14 -24.24
N THR A 113 -17.68 0.18 -25.49
CA THR A 113 -16.25 0.19 -25.78
C THR A 113 -15.61 1.45 -25.21
N GLU A 114 -16.23 2.62 -25.41
CA GLU A 114 -15.77 3.88 -24.85
C GLU A 114 -15.76 3.86 -23.32
N ARG A 115 -16.79 3.30 -22.69
CA ARG A 115 -16.86 3.17 -21.23
C ARG A 115 -15.74 2.27 -20.69
N LEU A 116 -15.46 1.15 -21.34
CA LEU A 116 -14.37 0.25 -20.96
C LEU A 116 -13.02 0.92 -21.14
N GLU A 117 -12.79 1.59 -22.27
CA GLU A 117 -11.54 2.33 -22.51
C GLU A 117 -11.34 3.45 -21.48
N ALA A 118 -12.40 4.15 -21.09
CA ALA A 118 -12.34 5.16 -20.04
C ALA A 118 -11.97 4.57 -18.67
N LEU A 119 -12.48 3.37 -18.34
CA LEU A 119 -12.14 2.66 -17.11
C LEU A 119 -10.67 2.22 -17.12
N ASP A 120 -10.20 1.62 -18.21
CA ASP A 120 -8.81 1.21 -18.39
C ASP A 120 -7.85 2.41 -18.37
N ALA A 121 -8.25 3.54 -18.96
CA ALA A 121 -7.48 4.78 -18.90
C ALA A 121 -7.43 5.35 -17.49
N ASN A 122 -8.52 5.25 -16.72
CA ASN A 122 -8.55 5.69 -15.32
C ASN A 122 -7.67 4.81 -14.42
N SER A 123 -7.75 3.48 -14.58
CA SER A 123 -6.89 2.53 -13.86
C SER A 123 -5.41 2.80 -14.13
N ARG A 124 -5.01 2.93 -15.40
CA ARG A 124 -3.61 3.25 -15.76
C ARG A 124 -3.14 4.59 -15.20
N LYS A 125 -4.01 5.60 -15.13
CA LYS A 125 -3.68 6.89 -14.51
C LYS A 125 -3.45 6.74 -13.01
N GLN A 126 -4.33 6.06 -12.29
CA GLN A 126 -4.19 5.85 -10.85
C GLN A 126 -2.91 5.06 -10.53
N GLU A 127 -2.61 4.00 -11.29
CA GLU A 127 -1.38 3.24 -11.13
C GLU A 127 -0.13 4.10 -11.37
N ALA A 128 -0.14 4.94 -12.40
CA ALA A 128 0.95 5.85 -12.69
C ALA A 128 1.15 6.89 -11.57
N GLU A 129 0.06 7.47 -11.07
CA GLU A 129 0.07 8.44 -9.97
C GLU A 129 0.58 7.81 -8.66
N TRP A 130 0.15 6.58 -8.34
CA TRP A 130 0.63 5.86 -7.17
C TRP A 130 2.10 5.49 -7.28
N LYS A 131 2.54 5.08 -8.47
CA LYS A 131 3.95 4.79 -8.73
C LYS A 131 4.81 6.05 -8.61
N GLU A 132 4.37 7.16 -9.19
CA GLU A 132 5.08 8.45 -9.07
C GLU A 132 5.16 8.90 -7.61
N LYS A 133 4.05 8.79 -6.87
CA LYS A 133 4.01 9.12 -5.45
C LYS A 133 4.98 8.25 -4.63
N ALA A 134 5.01 6.95 -4.87
CA ALA A 134 5.92 6.03 -4.18
C ALA A 134 7.40 6.34 -4.49
N ILE A 135 7.72 6.65 -5.74
CA ILE A 135 9.08 7.07 -6.14
C ILE A 135 9.45 8.37 -5.43
N LYS A 136 8.57 9.37 -5.46
CA LYS A 136 8.80 10.66 -4.82
C LYS A 136 9.03 10.52 -3.31
N GLU A 137 8.22 9.72 -2.63
CA GLU A 137 8.37 9.47 -1.19
C GLU A 137 9.70 8.78 -0.85
N LEU A 138 10.13 7.84 -1.70
CA LEU A 138 11.41 7.17 -1.55
C LEU A 138 12.59 8.15 -1.74
N ASP A 139 12.54 8.99 -2.76
CA ASP A 139 13.55 10.02 -3.02
C ASP A 139 13.60 11.05 -1.88
N GLU A 140 12.46 11.49 -1.37
CA GLU A 140 12.36 12.38 -0.20
C GLU A 140 12.92 11.73 1.07
N TRP A 141 12.75 10.41 1.23
CA TRP A 141 13.35 9.69 2.34
C TRP A 141 14.88 9.66 2.24
N TYR A 142 15.43 9.35 1.07
CA TYR A 142 16.88 9.37 0.86
C TYR A 142 17.48 10.77 1.03
N ALA A 143 16.81 11.81 0.53
CA ALA A 143 17.24 13.19 0.72
C ALA A 143 17.29 13.57 2.22
N ARG A 144 16.24 13.23 2.98
CA ARG A 144 16.22 13.45 4.43
C ARG A 144 17.31 12.67 5.16
N GLN A 145 17.57 11.42 4.76
CA GLN A 145 18.64 10.60 5.36
C GLN A 145 20.01 11.22 5.12
N ASP A 146 20.32 11.63 3.88
CA ASP A 146 21.60 12.28 3.60
C ASP A 146 21.71 13.61 4.36
N GLU A 147 20.68 14.44 4.39
CA GLU A 147 20.68 15.70 5.16
C GLU A 147 20.99 15.45 6.64
N GLN A 148 20.34 14.46 7.26
CA GLN A 148 20.63 14.10 8.66
C GLN A 148 22.06 13.60 8.84
N LEU A 149 22.56 12.78 7.92
CA LEU A 149 23.93 12.29 7.96
C LEU A 149 24.94 13.44 7.83
N GLN A 150 24.74 14.37 6.89
CA GLN A 150 25.60 15.53 6.72
C GLN A 150 25.55 16.45 7.93
N LYS A 151 24.36 16.67 8.50
CA LYS A 151 24.19 17.45 9.73
C LYS A 151 24.95 16.83 10.90
N THR A 152 24.85 15.51 11.09
CA THR A 152 25.60 14.80 12.14
C THR A 152 27.11 14.90 11.90
N LYS A 153 27.58 14.71 10.67
CA LYS A 153 29.00 14.89 10.32
C LYS A 153 29.49 16.30 10.59
N ALA A 154 28.71 17.31 10.22
CA ALA A 154 29.04 18.72 10.44
C ALA A 154 29.07 19.05 11.93
N ASN A 155 28.08 18.58 12.71
CA ASN A 155 28.06 18.76 14.16
C ASN A 155 29.25 18.09 14.84
N ASN A 156 29.62 16.87 14.44
CA ASN A 156 30.78 16.18 14.99
C ASN A 156 32.08 16.92 14.64
N ARG A 157 32.21 17.44 13.41
CA ARG A 157 33.36 18.24 13.01
C ARG A 157 33.45 19.54 13.80
N ALA A 158 32.34 20.27 13.94
CA ALA A 158 32.30 21.50 14.72
C ALA A 158 32.58 21.25 16.21
N ALA A 159 32.10 20.14 16.77
CA ALA A 159 32.40 19.74 18.14
C ALA A 159 33.87 19.40 18.33
N GLU A 160 34.49 18.69 17.38
CA GLU A 160 35.92 18.40 17.40
C GLU A 160 36.76 19.66 17.26
N GLU A 161 36.43 20.55 16.31
CA GLU A 161 37.11 21.84 16.14
C GLU A 161 36.99 22.68 17.43
N ALA A 162 35.81 22.74 18.05
CA ALA A 162 35.63 23.44 19.33
C ALA A 162 36.43 22.79 20.46
N PHE A 163 36.50 21.47 20.51
CA PHE A 163 37.29 20.73 21.50
C PHE A 163 38.79 20.97 21.33
N VAL A 164 39.30 20.91 20.10
CA VAL A 164 40.70 21.21 19.77
C VAL A 164 41.02 22.66 20.12
N ASN A 165 40.16 23.61 19.76
CA ASN A 165 40.36 25.02 20.11
C ASN A 165 40.40 25.26 21.63
N ASP A 166 39.51 24.65 22.43
CA ASP A 166 39.55 24.76 23.90
C ASP A 166 40.84 24.18 24.51
N ILE A 167 41.44 23.17 23.86
CA ILE A 167 42.71 22.58 24.28
C ILE A 167 43.91 23.45 23.84
N GLU A 168 43.90 23.94 22.60
CA GLU A 168 44.98 24.74 22.01
C GLU A 168 45.03 26.16 22.56
N GLU A 169 43.91 26.72 23.05
CA GLU A 169 43.84 28.01 23.72
C GLU A 169 44.53 27.96 25.10
N SER A 170 45.85 27.93 25.04
CA SER A 170 46.78 27.78 26.15
C SER A 170 47.37 29.14 26.51
N SER A 171 46.63 29.93 27.28
CA SER A 171 47.18 31.14 27.91
C SER A 171 47.92 30.78 29.21
N PRO A 172 49.11 31.37 29.47
CA PRO A 172 49.81 31.15 30.73
C PRO A 172 48.91 31.47 31.94
N GLY A 173 48.70 30.51 32.83
CA GLY A 173 47.91 30.65 34.06
C GLY A 173 46.59 29.88 34.07
N THR A 174 46.20 29.23 32.97
CA THR A 174 45.00 28.38 32.88
C THR A 174 45.29 26.89 33.05
N GLU A 175 46.52 26.50 33.41
CA GLU A 175 46.97 25.10 33.45
C GLU A 175 46.16 24.27 34.43
N TRP A 176 45.96 24.76 35.65
CA TRP A 176 45.16 24.07 36.67
C TRP A 176 43.67 24.06 36.35
N GLU A 177 43.18 25.05 35.59
CA GLU A 177 41.81 25.06 35.09
C GLU A 177 41.60 23.94 34.07
N ARG A 178 42.54 23.74 33.14
CA ARG A 178 42.54 22.63 32.17
C ARG A 178 42.61 21.26 32.86
N VAL A 179 43.54 21.09 33.81
CA VAL A 179 43.64 19.85 34.60
C VAL A 179 42.32 19.55 35.33
N ALA A 180 41.69 20.58 35.91
CA ALA A 180 40.43 20.42 36.60
C ALA A 180 39.25 20.09 35.67
N ARG A 181 39.21 20.56 34.41
CA ARG A 181 38.17 20.17 33.45
C ARG A 181 38.21 18.68 33.11
N LEU A 182 39.40 18.08 33.08
CA LEU A 182 39.60 16.66 32.84
C LEU A 182 39.29 15.79 34.07
N CYS A 183 39.21 16.41 35.26
CA CYS A 183 38.93 15.71 36.50
C CYS A 183 37.43 15.67 36.79
N ASP A 184 36.89 14.46 36.94
CA ASP A 184 35.51 14.30 37.40
C ASP A 184 35.41 14.52 38.92
N PHE A 185 34.85 15.68 39.30
CA PHE A 185 34.60 16.06 40.68
C PHE A 185 33.21 15.65 41.19
N ASN A 186 32.41 14.93 40.40
CA ASN A 186 31.11 14.46 40.85
C ASN A 186 31.28 13.44 41.99
N PRO A 187 30.81 13.72 43.21
CA PRO A 187 30.97 12.79 44.32
C PRO A 187 30.24 11.45 44.09
N LYS A 188 29.27 11.40 43.16
CA LYS A 188 28.50 10.19 42.82
C LYS A 188 29.14 9.33 41.73
N SER A 189 30.09 9.86 40.95
CA SER A 189 30.76 9.09 39.90
C SER A 189 31.93 8.25 40.43
N SER A 190 32.36 8.52 41.67
CA SER A 190 33.49 7.88 42.32
C SER A 190 33.19 6.43 42.74
N LYS A 191 33.30 5.48 41.80
CA LYS A 191 33.21 4.03 42.06
C LYS A 191 34.49 3.42 42.66
N GLN A 192 35.48 4.24 43.01
CA GLN A 192 36.80 3.76 43.41
C GLN A 192 36.88 3.54 44.92
N ALA A 193 37.48 2.41 45.34
CA ALA A 193 37.65 2.04 46.75
C ALA A 193 38.71 2.87 47.49
N LYS A 194 39.53 3.64 46.77
CA LYS A 194 40.57 4.49 47.35
C LYS A 194 40.00 5.88 47.65
N ASP A 195 40.28 6.39 48.84
CA ASP A 195 39.93 7.75 49.20
C ASP A 195 40.84 8.75 48.44
N VAL A 196 40.25 9.44 47.48
CA VAL A 196 40.90 10.48 46.68
C VAL A 196 40.49 11.90 47.12
N SER A 197 39.82 12.05 48.28
CA SER A 197 39.30 13.33 48.75
C SER A 197 40.40 14.37 48.93
N ARG A 198 41.57 13.98 49.45
CA ARG A 198 42.73 14.87 49.57
C ARG A 198 43.23 15.36 48.21
N MET A 199 43.34 14.47 47.23
CA MET A 199 43.77 14.82 45.87
C MET A 199 42.76 15.76 45.20
N ARG A 200 41.46 15.45 45.31
CA ARG A 200 40.38 16.32 44.81
C ARG A 200 40.44 17.72 45.43
N SER A 201 40.64 17.80 46.74
CA SER A 201 40.77 19.07 47.46
C SER A 201 41.97 19.90 46.96
N VAL A 202 43.13 19.27 46.75
CA VAL A 202 44.32 19.94 46.21
C VAL A 202 44.06 20.47 44.79
N LEU A 203 43.47 19.66 43.90
CA LEU A 203 43.15 20.06 42.53
C LEU A 203 42.14 21.22 42.47
N ILE A 204 41.12 21.22 43.34
CA ILE A 204 40.15 22.32 43.44
C ILE A 204 40.84 23.60 43.95
N SER A 205 41.72 23.49 44.95
CA SER A 205 42.47 24.64 45.47
C SER A 205 43.35 25.26 44.39
N LEU A 206 44.04 24.44 43.60
CA LEU A 206 44.91 24.90 42.52
C LEU A 206 44.14 25.54 41.36
N LYS A 207 42.89 25.11 41.12
CA LYS A 207 41.98 25.78 40.19
C LYS A 207 41.55 27.17 40.69
N GLN A 208 41.27 27.31 41.98
CA GLN A 208 40.74 28.55 42.57
C GLN A 208 41.84 29.58 42.87
N ALA A 209 43.02 29.11 43.28
CA ALA A 209 44.19 29.91 43.60
C ALA A 209 45.41 29.25 42.94
N PRO A 210 45.67 29.56 41.66
CA PRO A 210 46.88 29.10 40.98
C PRO A 210 48.11 29.55 41.76
N LEU A 211 49.12 28.69 41.82
CA LEU A 211 50.43 29.09 42.33
C LEU A 211 50.92 30.22 41.40
N VAL A 212 51.10 31.41 41.97
CA VAL A 212 51.53 32.63 41.28
C VAL A 212 52.64 32.30 40.27
N HIS A 213 52.51 32.80 39.03
CA HIS A 213 53.52 32.68 37.96
C HIS A 213 54.92 33.10 38.44
#